data_AF-K9MBK1-F1
#
_entry.id   AF-K9MBK1-F1
#
_cell.length_a   1.000
_cell.length_b   1.000
_cell.length_c   1.000
_cell.angle_alpha   90.00
_cell.angle_beta   90.00
_cell.angle_gamma   90.00
#
_symmetry.space_group_name_H-M   'P 1'
#
loop_
_entity.id
_entity.type
_entity.pdbx_description
1 polymer ?
#
loop_
_entity_poly.entity_id
_entity_poly.type
_entity_poly.pdbx_seq_one_letter_code
_entity_poly.pdbx_strand_id
1 'polypeptide(L)'
;MGLFENPYTDFSLINEVGSQEHRNLAREAVRKSLVLLKNGKTANNPLLPLPKKVSRILVAGGHADNLGYQCGGWTITWQGFSGNDATSGTTILGAIKSAVDPGTEVIYFENPDSKYATSSRFDYAIVVVGEHPYAESAGDSPTLTVADPGPDVINNVCQSVKCVVIVISGRPLVLEPFLPSIDALVAAWLPGTEGQGITDLLFGDYGFTGKLPRTWFRTVDQLPMNVGDPHYDPLFPFGFGLTTSKSTIAR
;
A
#
# COMPACT_ATOMS: atom_id res chain seq x y z
N MET A 1 18.32 -27.10 -19.96
CA MET A 1 18.84 -26.55 -18.69
C MET A 1 20.29 -26.97 -18.39
N GLY A 2 20.87 -27.98 -19.06
CA GLY A 2 22.33 -28.22 -19.01
C GLY A 2 22.88 -28.67 -17.65
N LEU A 3 22.05 -29.32 -16.82
CA LEU A 3 22.38 -29.66 -15.43
C LEU A 3 23.48 -30.72 -15.31
N PHE A 4 23.59 -31.61 -16.31
CA PHE A 4 24.67 -32.61 -16.34
C PHE A 4 26.02 -31.95 -16.68
N GLU A 5 26.00 -30.91 -17.50
CA GLU A 5 27.18 -30.14 -17.88
C GLU A 5 27.59 -29.12 -16.80
N ASN A 6 26.61 -28.54 -16.09
CA ASN A 6 26.82 -27.52 -15.06
C ASN A 6 26.13 -27.92 -13.74
N PRO A 7 26.63 -28.96 -13.03
CA PRO A 7 25.99 -29.44 -11.80
C PRO A 7 26.31 -28.57 -10.57
N TYR A 8 27.24 -27.63 -10.68
CA TYR A 8 27.71 -26.78 -9.58
C TYR A 8 27.30 -25.32 -9.78
N THR A 9 27.18 -24.59 -8.67
CA THR A 9 26.88 -23.15 -8.67
C THR A 9 27.99 -22.34 -9.32
N ASP A 10 27.59 -21.36 -10.13
CA ASP A 10 28.48 -20.31 -10.61
C ASP A 10 28.59 -19.18 -9.57
N PHE A 11 29.74 -19.08 -8.91
CA PHE A 11 29.99 -18.05 -7.90
C PHE A 11 30.12 -16.63 -8.46
N SER A 12 30.27 -16.46 -9.78
CA SER A 12 30.33 -15.13 -10.40
C SER A 12 29.00 -14.37 -10.30
N LEU A 13 27.89 -15.10 -10.12
CA LEU A 13 26.53 -14.56 -10.06
C LEU A 13 26.11 -14.07 -8.67
N ILE A 14 26.98 -14.14 -7.66
CA ILE A 14 26.62 -13.78 -6.28
C ILE A 14 26.15 -12.32 -6.17
N ASN A 15 26.69 -11.43 -7.01
CA ASN A 15 26.34 -10.00 -7.02
C ASN A 15 24.98 -9.71 -7.69
N GLU A 16 24.38 -10.69 -8.36
CA GLU A 16 23.02 -10.56 -8.90
C GLU A 16 21.95 -10.61 -7.79
N VAL A 17 22.27 -11.26 -6.66
CA VAL A 17 21.34 -11.38 -5.53
C VAL A 17 21.11 -10.00 -4.91
N GLY A 18 19.90 -9.46 -5.13
CA GLY A 18 19.51 -8.15 -4.59
C GLY A 18 20.19 -6.96 -5.29
N SER A 19 20.64 -7.14 -6.54
CA SER A 19 21.28 -6.07 -7.32
C SER A 19 20.37 -4.85 -7.49
N GLN A 20 20.98 -3.67 -7.67
CA GLN A 20 20.21 -2.43 -7.83
C GLN A 20 19.32 -2.45 -9.08
N GLU A 21 19.71 -3.17 -10.13
CA GLU A 21 18.91 -3.33 -11.34
C GLU A 21 17.62 -4.11 -11.04
N HIS A 22 17.71 -5.23 -10.32
CA HIS A 22 16.55 -6.00 -9.87
C HIS A 22 15.64 -5.17 -8.94
N ARG A 23 16.22 -4.36 -8.06
CA ARG A 23 15.46 -3.45 -7.19
C ARG A 23 14.75 -2.36 -7.98
N ASN A 24 15.38 -1.79 -8.99
CA ASN A 24 14.74 -0.81 -9.87
C ASN A 24 13.55 -1.43 -10.62
N LEU A 25 13.71 -2.66 -11.11
CA LEU A 25 12.62 -3.41 -11.73
C LEU A 25 11.49 -3.71 -10.73
N ALA A 26 11.83 -4.12 -9.51
CA ALA A 26 10.84 -4.34 -8.46
C ALA A 26 10.09 -3.05 -8.09
N ARG A 27 10.77 -1.90 -7.96
CA ARG A 27 10.13 -0.58 -7.78
C ARG A 27 9.15 -0.26 -8.90
N GLU A 28 9.52 -0.53 -10.15
CA GLU A 28 8.63 -0.36 -11.30
C GLU A 28 7.39 -1.28 -11.20
N ALA A 29 7.59 -2.55 -10.82
CA ALA A 29 6.50 -3.51 -10.66
C ALA A 29 5.54 -3.10 -9.54
N VAL A 30 6.06 -2.65 -8.40
CA VAL A 30 5.25 -2.05 -7.31
C VAL A 30 4.39 -0.93 -7.86
N ARG A 31 5.01 0.00 -8.57
CA ARG A 31 4.30 1.16 -9.11
C ARG A 31 3.17 0.76 -10.06
N LYS A 32 3.41 -0.21 -10.94
CA LYS A 32 2.42 -0.69 -11.91
C LYS A 32 1.32 -1.54 -11.27
N SER A 33 1.55 -2.13 -10.11
CA SER A 33 0.56 -2.97 -9.40
C SER A 33 -0.48 -2.15 -8.63
N LEU A 34 -0.15 -0.93 -8.19
CA LEU A 34 -1.04 -0.14 -7.34
C LEU A 34 -2.33 0.24 -8.07
N VAL A 35 -3.45 0.03 -7.39
CA VAL A 35 -4.77 0.39 -7.90
C VAL A 35 -5.36 1.52 -7.05
N LEU A 36 -5.62 2.65 -7.69
CA LEU A 36 -6.28 3.79 -7.06
C LEU A 36 -7.80 3.54 -7.04
N LEU A 37 -8.36 3.34 -5.86
CA LEU A 37 -9.77 3.00 -5.68
C LEU A 37 -10.65 4.23 -5.44
N LYS A 38 -10.08 5.25 -4.79
CA LYS A 38 -10.75 6.52 -4.50
C LYS A 38 -9.74 7.66 -4.55
N ASN A 39 -10.14 8.83 -5.06
CA ASN A 39 -9.30 10.02 -5.07
C ASN A 39 -10.13 11.31 -4.97
N GLY A 40 -10.49 11.68 -3.75
CA GLY A 40 -11.38 12.79 -3.41
C GLY A 40 -12.73 12.32 -2.88
N LYS A 41 -13.35 13.13 -2.00
CA LYS A 41 -14.75 12.93 -1.58
C LYS A 41 -15.74 13.29 -2.70
N THR A 42 -15.31 14.10 -3.65
CA THR A 42 -16.05 14.44 -4.87
C THR A 42 -15.15 14.28 -6.08
N ALA A 43 -15.73 13.98 -7.25
CA ALA A 43 -14.97 13.73 -8.48
C ALA A 43 -14.10 14.92 -8.95
N ASN A 44 -14.42 16.15 -8.51
CA ASN A 44 -13.77 17.37 -8.98
C ASN A 44 -12.64 17.87 -8.07
N ASN A 45 -12.35 17.20 -6.96
CA ASN A 45 -11.34 17.62 -6.01
C ASN A 45 -10.44 16.45 -5.58
N PRO A 46 -9.52 16.00 -6.46
CA PRO A 46 -8.62 14.91 -6.17
C PRO A 46 -7.61 15.30 -5.08
N LEU A 47 -7.23 14.33 -4.24
CA LEU A 47 -6.17 14.49 -3.24
C LEU A 47 -4.79 14.12 -3.81
N LEU A 48 -4.71 13.05 -4.61
CA LEU A 48 -3.49 12.60 -5.27
C LEU A 48 -3.34 13.24 -6.65
N PRO A 49 -2.12 13.63 -7.05
CA PRO A 49 -0.87 13.50 -6.28
C PRO A 49 -0.75 14.52 -5.13
N LEU A 50 -0.12 14.10 -4.04
CA LEU A 50 0.21 14.93 -2.88
C LEU A 50 1.35 15.90 -3.20
N PRO A 51 1.34 17.13 -2.66
CA PRO A 51 2.50 18.02 -2.72
C PRO A 51 3.66 17.47 -1.88
N LYS A 52 4.89 17.54 -2.40
CA LYS A 52 6.11 17.11 -1.70
C LYS A 52 6.56 18.15 -0.68
N LYS A 53 6.22 19.43 -0.89
CA LYS A 53 6.59 20.54 0.00
C LYS A 53 5.38 21.09 0.75
N VAL A 54 5.29 20.73 2.02
CA VAL A 54 4.28 21.25 2.96
C VAL A 54 4.92 21.48 4.33
N SER A 55 4.17 21.98 5.31
CA SER A 55 4.74 22.23 6.64
C SER A 55 4.93 20.93 7.41
N ARG A 56 3.88 20.11 7.53
CA ARG A 56 3.93 18.89 8.33
C ARG A 56 2.93 17.84 7.86
N ILE A 57 3.39 16.59 7.80
CA ILE A 57 2.57 15.43 7.42
C ILE A 57 2.54 14.39 8.53
N LEU A 58 1.43 13.66 8.63
CA LEU A 58 1.32 12.49 9.49
C LEU A 58 1.45 11.22 8.65
N VAL A 59 2.30 10.30 9.09
CA VAL A 59 2.33 8.91 8.63
C VAL A 59 1.89 8.02 9.80
N ALA A 60 0.89 7.18 9.57
CA ALA A 60 0.30 6.35 10.61
C ALA A 60 -0.03 4.93 10.10
N GLY A 61 -0.37 4.05 11.04
CA GLY A 61 -0.75 2.65 10.83
C GLY A 61 0.43 1.67 10.92
N GLY A 62 0.14 0.46 11.42
CA GLY A 62 1.13 -0.59 11.71
C GLY A 62 1.91 -1.11 10.50
N HIS A 63 1.48 -0.79 9.28
CA HIS A 63 2.14 -1.20 8.04
C HIS A 63 3.05 -0.11 7.46
N ALA A 64 3.09 1.08 8.05
CA ALA A 64 3.85 2.19 7.48
C ALA A 64 5.37 1.98 7.58
N ASP A 65 5.85 1.43 8.70
CA ASP A 65 7.28 1.21 8.95
C ASP A 65 7.62 -0.25 9.27
N ASN A 66 7.02 -1.18 8.52
CA ASN A 66 7.21 -2.61 8.69
C ASN A 66 7.45 -3.32 7.34
N LEU A 67 8.72 -3.64 7.07
CA LEU A 67 9.17 -4.26 5.82
C LEU A 67 8.60 -5.66 5.65
N GLY A 68 8.54 -6.44 6.75
CA GLY A 68 7.94 -7.76 6.73
C GLY A 68 6.46 -7.75 6.33
N TYR A 69 5.69 -6.77 6.82
CA TYR A 69 4.28 -6.64 6.50
C TYR A 69 4.03 -6.25 5.04
N GLN A 70 4.82 -5.34 4.46
CA GLN A 70 4.67 -5.00 3.02
C GLN A 70 5.15 -6.13 2.09
N CYS A 71 5.95 -7.07 2.58
CA CYS A 71 6.34 -8.26 1.81
C CYS A 71 5.32 -9.41 1.89
N GLY A 72 4.74 -9.65 3.07
CA GLY A 72 3.79 -10.74 3.29
C GLY A 72 4.45 -12.11 3.48
N GLY A 73 3.67 -13.19 3.27
CA GLY A 73 4.16 -14.57 3.36
C GLY A 73 5.23 -14.90 2.33
N TRP A 74 5.87 -16.06 2.47
CA TRP A 74 6.95 -16.52 1.58
C TRP A 74 8.14 -15.56 1.44
N THR A 75 8.34 -14.67 2.42
CA THR A 75 9.48 -13.75 2.44
C THR A 75 10.34 -14.07 3.65
N ILE A 76 11.58 -14.50 3.42
CA ILE A 76 12.56 -15.00 4.41
C ILE A 76 12.10 -16.27 5.15
N THR A 77 10.90 -16.28 5.72
CA THR A 77 10.27 -17.45 6.33
C THR A 77 8.99 -17.82 5.56
N TRP A 78 8.48 -19.01 5.84
CA TRP A 78 7.25 -19.51 5.23
C TRP A 78 6.05 -18.56 5.45
N GLN A 79 5.78 -18.19 6.70
CA GLN A 79 4.67 -17.31 7.06
C GLN A 79 5.02 -15.82 6.91
N GLY A 80 6.24 -15.49 6.51
CA GLY A 80 6.75 -14.12 6.50
C GLY A 80 7.28 -13.68 7.87
N PHE A 81 7.55 -12.40 8.02
CA PHE A 81 8.12 -11.85 9.26
C PHE A 81 7.51 -10.48 9.58
N SER A 82 7.78 -10.00 10.80
CA SER A 82 7.45 -8.63 11.22
C SER A 82 8.75 -7.89 11.52
N GLY A 83 8.76 -6.58 11.28
CA GLY A 83 9.91 -5.71 11.51
C GLY A 83 10.78 -5.54 10.26
N ASN A 84 11.98 -4.99 10.47
CA ASN A 84 12.81 -4.45 9.38
C ASN A 84 14.19 -5.13 9.24
N ASP A 85 14.54 -6.05 10.14
CA ASP A 85 15.91 -6.56 10.25
C ASP A 85 16.17 -7.85 9.45
N ALA A 86 15.13 -8.52 8.95
CA ALA A 86 15.27 -9.84 8.31
C ALA A 86 15.70 -9.77 6.83
N THR A 87 15.54 -8.63 6.16
CA THR A 87 15.96 -8.43 4.76
C THR A 87 16.22 -6.95 4.47
N SER A 88 16.86 -6.65 3.33
CA SER A 88 17.13 -5.28 2.90
C SER A 88 16.04 -4.75 1.97
N GLY A 89 15.48 -3.60 2.30
CA GLY A 89 14.48 -2.90 1.51
C GLY A 89 14.22 -1.49 2.02
N THR A 90 13.25 -0.82 1.42
CA THR A 90 12.77 0.50 1.86
C THR A 90 11.32 0.37 2.35
N THR A 91 11.08 0.69 3.61
CA THR A 91 9.71 0.77 4.16
C THR A 91 8.92 1.91 3.52
N ILE A 92 7.60 1.90 3.64
CA ILE A 92 6.76 2.97 3.12
C ILE A 92 7.07 4.30 3.82
N LEU A 93 7.29 4.30 5.14
CA LEU A 93 7.74 5.47 5.90
C LEU A 93 9.11 5.96 5.41
N GLY A 94 10.08 5.06 5.22
CA GLY A 94 11.39 5.40 4.69
C GLY A 94 11.32 6.00 3.29
N ALA A 95 10.44 5.47 2.43
CA ALA A 95 10.19 5.99 1.10
C ALA A 95 9.53 7.38 1.14
N ILE A 96 8.58 7.62 2.06
CA ILE A 96 7.93 8.92 2.24
C ILE A 96 8.96 9.97 2.67
N LYS A 97 9.75 9.68 3.70
CA LYS A 97 10.81 10.57 4.19
C LYS A 97 11.81 10.94 3.10
N SER A 98 12.10 10.00 2.19
CA SER A 98 13.04 10.23 1.09
C SER A 98 12.43 11.00 -0.09
N ALA A 99 11.10 11.02 -0.22
CA ALA A 99 10.40 11.60 -1.36
C ALA A 99 9.95 13.05 -1.15
N VAL A 100 9.68 13.45 0.09
CA VAL A 100 9.23 14.81 0.43
C VAL A 100 10.37 15.83 0.40
N ASP A 101 10.02 17.11 0.31
CA ASP A 101 10.99 18.22 0.41
C ASP A 101 11.67 18.19 1.79
N PRO A 102 12.99 18.46 1.90
CA PRO A 102 13.71 18.46 3.18
C PRO A 102 13.15 19.42 4.24
N GLY A 103 12.37 20.44 3.83
CA GLY A 103 11.67 21.35 4.75
C GLY A 103 10.33 20.84 5.26
N THR A 104 9.85 19.69 4.78
CA THR A 104 8.60 19.05 5.23
C THR A 104 8.86 18.20 6.46
N GLU A 105 8.18 18.50 7.57
CA GLU A 105 8.27 17.69 8.77
C GLU A 105 7.42 16.42 8.64
N VAL A 106 8.05 15.25 8.72
CA VAL A 106 7.36 13.94 8.67
C VAL A 106 7.23 13.38 10.09
N ILE A 107 6.01 13.36 10.61
CA ILE A 107 5.70 12.74 11.90
C ILE A 107 5.20 11.32 11.67
N TYR A 108 5.89 10.35 12.26
CA TYR A 108 5.38 8.98 12.35
C TYR A 108 4.76 8.75 13.73
N PHE A 109 3.50 8.36 13.75
CA PHE A 109 2.83 7.83 14.93
C PHE A 109 1.97 6.68 14.47
N GLU A 110 2.33 5.45 14.85
CA GLU A 110 1.64 4.23 14.41
C GLU A 110 0.14 4.26 14.71
N ASN A 111 -0.25 4.53 15.95
CA ASN A 111 -1.64 4.40 16.41
C ASN A 111 -2.13 5.68 17.11
N PRO A 112 -2.27 6.82 16.40
CA PRO A 112 -2.73 8.07 16.98
C PRO A 112 -4.22 8.01 17.31
N ASP A 113 -4.60 8.60 18.43
CA ASP A 113 -6.01 8.86 18.73
C ASP A 113 -6.54 10.06 17.91
N SER A 114 -7.87 10.23 17.89
CA SER A 114 -8.52 11.32 17.17
C SER A 114 -8.13 12.71 17.70
N LYS A 115 -7.83 12.82 19.00
CA LYS A 115 -7.43 14.08 19.65
C LYS A 115 -6.08 14.55 19.13
N TYR A 116 -5.11 13.64 19.03
CA TYR A 116 -3.78 13.92 18.48
C TYR A 116 -3.85 14.32 17.01
N ALA A 117 -4.63 13.57 16.20
CA ALA A 117 -4.81 13.87 14.78
C ALA A 117 -5.43 15.26 14.56
N THR A 118 -6.38 15.65 15.41
CA THR A 118 -7.06 16.96 15.32
C THR A 118 -6.17 18.12 15.78
N SER A 119 -5.47 17.99 16.90
CA SER A 119 -4.75 19.11 17.53
C SER A 119 -3.46 19.50 16.81
N SER A 120 -2.86 18.57 16.05
CA SER A 120 -1.51 18.69 15.51
C SER A 120 -1.40 19.43 14.17
N ARG A 121 -2.54 19.79 13.55
CA ARG A 121 -2.65 20.57 12.29
C ARG A 121 -1.75 20.06 11.14
N PHE A 122 -1.95 18.81 10.75
CA PHE A 122 -1.26 18.23 9.59
C PHE A 122 -1.86 18.72 8.26
N ASP A 123 -1.01 18.93 7.25
CA ASP A 123 -1.45 19.30 5.89
C ASP A 123 -2.23 18.15 5.22
N TYR A 124 -1.75 16.92 5.43
CA TYR A 124 -2.42 15.67 5.08
C TYR A 124 -1.84 14.51 5.90
N ALA A 125 -2.54 13.38 5.88
CA ALA A 125 -2.10 12.13 6.51
C ALA A 125 -2.00 10.98 5.48
N ILE A 126 -1.02 10.10 5.69
CA ILE A 126 -0.88 8.83 4.98
C ILE A 126 -1.02 7.71 6.01
N VAL A 127 -2.09 6.94 5.88
CA VAL A 127 -2.42 5.82 6.78
C VAL A 127 -2.15 4.52 6.05
N VAL A 128 -1.26 3.68 6.59
CA VAL A 128 -0.86 2.41 5.99
C VAL A 128 -1.28 1.26 6.90
N VAL A 129 -2.21 0.45 6.42
CA VAL A 129 -2.87 -0.61 7.18
C VAL A 129 -3.08 -1.83 6.29
N GLY A 130 -3.40 -2.99 6.86
CA GLY A 130 -3.46 -4.19 6.04
C GLY A 130 -3.68 -5.50 6.79
N GLU A 131 -3.41 -6.60 6.09
CA GLU A 131 -3.29 -7.94 6.69
C GLU A 131 -1.88 -8.14 7.27
N HIS A 132 -1.75 -8.97 8.32
CA HIS A 132 -0.44 -9.51 8.69
C HIS A 132 0.03 -10.54 7.65
N PRO A 133 1.34 -10.84 7.57
CA PRO A 133 1.85 -11.91 6.72
C PRO A 133 1.20 -13.27 7.03
N TYR A 134 0.90 -14.02 5.98
CA TYR A 134 0.42 -15.39 6.04
C TYR A 134 0.80 -16.16 4.78
N ALA A 135 0.84 -17.49 4.89
CA ALA A 135 0.94 -18.41 3.77
C ALA A 135 0.00 -19.60 3.97
N GLU A 136 -0.65 -20.03 2.88
CA GLU A 136 -1.52 -21.21 2.83
C GLU A 136 -2.67 -21.14 3.85
N SER A 137 -2.95 -22.21 4.59
CA SER A 137 -4.09 -22.30 5.52
C SER A 137 -4.05 -21.28 6.66
N ALA A 138 -2.87 -20.73 6.99
CA ALA A 138 -2.79 -19.65 7.97
C ALA A 138 -3.47 -18.35 7.48
N GLY A 139 -3.67 -18.23 6.17
CA GLY A 139 -4.40 -17.13 5.54
C GLY A 139 -5.91 -17.37 5.43
N ASP A 140 -6.44 -18.52 5.82
CA ASP A 140 -7.88 -18.77 5.75
C ASP A 140 -8.62 -17.84 6.72
N SER A 141 -9.52 -17.00 6.19
CA SER A 141 -10.24 -16.00 6.97
C SER A 141 -11.69 -15.89 6.51
N PRO A 142 -12.67 -16.09 7.41
CA PRO A 142 -14.08 -15.91 7.08
C PRO A 142 -14.51 -14.44 7.13
N THR A 143 -13.71 -13.56 7.73
CA THR A 143 -14.08 -12.15 7.96
C THR A 143 -13.45 -11.19 6.96
N LEU A 144 -12.26 -11.51 6.43
CA LEU A 144 -11.52 -10.70 5.45
C LEU A 144 -11.43 -9.21 5.84
N THR A 145 -11.12 -8.94 7.11
CA THR A 145 -11.00 -7.60 7.68
C THR A 145 -9.55 -7.12 7.73
N VAL A 146 -9.34 -5.80 7.72
CA VAL A 146 -8.05 -5.18 8.04
C VAL A 146 -7.64 -5.57 9.48
N ALA A 147 -6.36 -5.87 9.70
CA ALA A 147 -5.86 -6.23 11.03
C ALA A 147 -5.95 -5.05 12.01
N ASP A 148 -6.30 -5.35 13.25
CA ASP A 148 -6.30 -4.36 14.33
C ASP A 148 -4.88 -3.87 14.64
N PRO A 149 -4.71 -2.59 15.00
CA PRO A 149 -5.74 -1.56 15.21
C PRO A 149 -6.09 -0.74 13.95
N GLY A 150 -5.87 -1.27 12.74
CA GLY A 150 -6.04 -0.57 11.47
C GLY A 150 -7.39 0.14 11.29
N PRO A 151 -8.54 -0.52 11.53
CA PRO A 151 -9.85 0.13 11.50
C PRO A 151 -9.95 1.40 12.36
N ASP A 152 -9.42 1.35 13.58
CA ASP A 152 -9.43 2.49 14.51
C ASP A 152 -8.50 3.60 14.04
N VAL A 153 -7.33 3.27 13.51
CA VAL A 153 -6.40 4.25 12.95
C VAL A 153 -7.02 4.98 11.76
N ILE A 154 -7.69 4.26 10.85
CA ILE A 154 -8.42 4.89 9.73
C ILE A 154 -9.46 5.87 10.27
N ASN A 155 -10.29 5.45 11.22
CA ASN A 155 -11.34 6.30 11.79
C ASN A 155 -10.78 7.54 12.49
N ASN A 156 -9.78 7.36 13.36
CA ASN A 156 -9.19 8.44 14.15
C ASN A 156 -8.51 9.51 13.27
N VAL A 157 -7.81 9.09 12.22
CA VAL A 157 -7.03 9.98 11.37
C VAL A 157 -7.89 10.60 10.27
N CYS A 158 -8.63 9.80 9.50
CA CYS A 158 -9.34 10.26 8.30
C CYS A 158 -10.59 11.11 8.59
N GLN A 159 -11.11 11.05 9.82
CA GLN A 159 -12.16 11.99 10.26
C GLN A 159 -11.59 13.37 10.60
N SER A 160 -10.30 13.45 10.95
CA SER A 160 -9.66 14.65 11.49
C SER A 160 -8.83 15.42 10.46
N VAL A 161 -8.19 14.71 9.54
CA VAL A 161 -7.25 15.25 8.54
C VAL A 161 -7.53 14.60 7.20
N LYS A 162 -7.34 15.33 6.09
CA LYS A 162 -7.39 14.73 4.75
C LYS A 162 -6.43 13.56 4.67
N CYS A 163 -6.94 12.37 4.35
CA CYS A 163 -6.13 11.16 4.44
C CYS A 163 -6.07 10.38 3.12
N VAL A 164 -4.90 9.80 2.88
CA VAL A 164 -4.72 8.69 1.94
C VAL A 164 -4.60 7.41 2.76
N VAL A 165 -5.47 6.44 2.51
CA VAL A 165 -5.33 5.09 3.06
C VAL A 165 -4.66 4.19 2.02
N ILE A 166 -3.59 3.53 2.43
CA ILE A 166 -2.86 2.53 1.64
C ILE A 166 -3.11 1.17 2.29
N VAL A 167 -3.72 0.26 1.54
CA VAL A 167 -4.07 -1.08 2.03
C VAL A 167 -3.07 -2.09 1.51
N ILE A 168 -2.33 -2.71 2.44
CA ILE A 168 -1.40 -3.82 2.21
C ILE A 168 -2.15 -5.13 2.44
N SER A 169 -2.38 -5.91 1.40
CA SER A 169 -3.22 -7.11 1.49
C SER A 169 -2.92 -8.09 0.37
N GLY A 170 -3.09 -9.39 0.63
CA GLY A 170 -2.99 -10.42 -0.41
C GLY A 170 -4.23 -10.48 -1.32
N ARG A 171 -5.31 -9.78 -0.94
CA ARG A 171 -6.67 -9.93 -1.49
C ARG A 171 -7.59 -8.77 -1.10
N PRO A 172 -8.76 -8.60 -1.74
CA PRO A 172 -9.78 -7.65 -1.30
C PRO A 172 -10.22 -7.87 0.16
N LEU A 173 -10.40 -6.76 0.90
CA LEU A 173 -10.84 -6.74 2.30
C LEU A 173 -12.13 -5.93 2.46
N VAL A 174 -12.79 -6.10 3.61
CA VAL A 174 -13.92 -5.25 4.02
C VAL A 174 -13.44 -3.80 4.20
N LEU A 175 -13.83 -2.91 3.28
CA LEU A 175 -13.45 -1.49 3.30
C LEU A 175 -14.62 -0.50 3.22
N GLU A 176 -15.80 -0.95 2.78
CA GLU A 176 -16.97 -0.09 2.57
C GLU A 176 -17.32 0.78 3.79
N PRO A 177 -17.28 0.28 5.05
CA PRO A 177 -17.58 1.11 6.23
C PRO A 177 -16.68 2.34 6.41
N PHE A 178 -15.44 2.28 5.90
CA PHE A 178 -14.47 3.36 6.05
C PHE A 178 -14.48 4.34 4.86
N LEU A 179 -15.06 3.95 3.72
CA LEU A 179 -15.03 4.78 2.51
C LEU A 179 -15.56 6.22 2.71
N PRO A 180 -16.58 6.51 3.54
CA PRO A 180 -17.04 7.88 3.74
C PRO A 180 -15.98 8.82 4.36
N SER A 181 -15.12 8.31 5.25
CA SER A 181 -14.08 9.13 5.91
C SER A 181 -12.84 9.31 5.05
N ILE A 182 -12.47 8.29 4.25
CA ILE A 182 -11.24 8.26 3.45
C ILE A 182 -11.32 9.25 2.27
N ASP A 183 -10.31 10.11 2.08
CA ASP A 183 -10.24 10.99 0.91
C ASP A 183 -9.67 10.26 -0.31
N ALA A 184 -8.56 9.54 -0.17
CA ALA A 184 -8.02 8.69 -1.23
C ALA A 184 -7.69 7.28 -0.71
N LEU A 185 -7.92 6.27 -1.53
CA LEU A 185 -7.73 4.85 -1.18
C LEU A 185 -6.89 4.17 -2.25
N VAL A 186 -5.79 3.54 -1.84
CA VAL A 186 -4.89 2.79 -2.70
C VAL A 186 -4.81 1.35 -2.24
N ALA A 187 -5.11 0.42 -3.14
CA ALA A 187 -4.77 -0.99 -2.94
C ALA A 187 -3.33 -1.23 -3.40
N ALA A 188 -2.45 -1.56 -2.46
CA ALA A 188 -1.02 -1.74 -2.71
C ALA A 188 -0.57 -3.21 -2.75
N TRP A 189 -1.50 -4.13 -2.51
CA TRP A 189 -1.24 -5.58 -2.50
C TRP A 189 -0.16 -5.95 -1.48
N LEU A 190 0.77 -6.83 -1.86
CA LEU A 190 2.01 -7.12 -1.13
C LEU A 190 3.19 -6.62 -1.98
N PRO A 191 3.61 -5.35 -1.84
CA PRO A 191 4.55 -4.71 -2.76
C PRO A 191 6.00 -5.17 -2.60
N GLY A 192 6.35 -5.98 -1.61
CA GLY A 192 7.73 -6.46 -1.44
C GLY A 192 8.66 -5.37 -0.93
N THR A 193 9.95 -5.41 -1.29
CA THR A 193 11.00 -4.62 -0.62
C THR A 193 11.10 -3.16 -1.05
N GLU A 194 10.49 -2.77 -2.18
CA GLU A 194 10.76 -1.49 -2.83
C GLU A 194 9.63 -0.48 -2.61
N GLY A 195 9.43 -0.04 -1.35
CA GLY A 195 8.36 0.89 -0.96
C GLY A 195 8.36 2.24 -1.70
N GLN A 196 9.48 2.60 -2.34
CA GLN A 196 9.61 3.79 -3.20
C GLN A 196 8.68 3.74 -4.41
N GLY A 197 8.27 2.56 -4.87
CA GLY A 197 7.31 2.42 -5.96
C GLY A 197 5.93 2.96 -5.60
N ILE A 198 5.61 3.04 -4.30
CA ILE A 198 4.39 3.66 -3.79
C ILE A 198 4.49 5.18 -3.84
N THR A 199 5.57 5.74 -3.32
CA THR A 199 5.75 7.20 -3.26
C THR A 199 5.93 7.83 -4.63
N ASP A 200 6.47 7.09 -5.61
CA ASP A 200 6.47 7.47 -7.02
C ASP A 200 5.09 7.89 -7.55
N LEU A 201 4.01 7.28 -7.05
CA LEU A 201 2.64 7.59 -7.47
C LEU A 201 1.95 8.57 -6.54
N LEU A 202 2.14 8.42 -5.23
CA LEU A 202 1.53 9.31 -4.25
C LEU A 202 1.92 10.77 -4.50
N PHE A 203 3.18 11.00 -4.87
CA PHE A 203 3.71 12.35 -5.13
C PHE A 203 3.80 12.71 -6.61
N GLY A 204 3.23 11.86 -7.50
CA GLY A 204 3.02 12.20 -8.90
C GLY A 204 4.28 12.19 -9.78
N ASP A 205 5.36 11.51 -9.39
CA ASP A 205 6.49 11.26 -10.29
C ASP A 205 6.06 10.40 -11.49
N TYR A 206 5.02 9.58 -11.29
CA TYR A 206 4.28 8.83 -12.30
C TYR A 206 2.76 8.89 -12.02
N GLY A 207 1.98 8.45 -13.00
CA GLY A 207 0.52 8.32 -12.88
C GLY A 207 0.07 6.90 -12.50
N PHE A 208 -1.02 6.78 -11.75
CA PHE A 208 -1.64 5.48 -11.46
C PHE A 208 -2.19 4.87 -12.74
N THR A 209 -1.89 3.59 -12.98
CA THR A 209 -2.37 2.83 -14.15
C THR A 209 -2.94 1.46 -13.79
N GLY A 210 -2.71 0.96 -12.58
CA GLY A 210 -3.14 -0.36 -12.16
C GLY A 210 -4.67 -0.51 -12.20
N LYS A 211 -5.12 -1.71 -12.54
CA LYS A 211 -6.53 -2.11 -12.57
C LYS A 211 -6.72 -3.34 -11.70
N LEU A 212 -7.87 -3.44 -11.04
CA LEU A 212 -8.22 -4.54 -10.17
C LEU A 212 -8.19 -5.88 -10.93
N PRO A 213 -7.30 -6.82 -10.57
CA PRO A 213 -7.30 -8.15 -11.16
C PRO A 213 -8.34 -9.07 -10.50
N ARG A 214 -9.04 -8.60 -9.47
CA ARG A 214 -10.11 -9.31 -8.76
C ARG A 214 -11.25 -8.35 -8.42
N THR A 215 -12.46 -8.89 -8.33
CA THR A 215 -13.62 -8.17 -7.80
C THR A 215 -13.40 -7.77 -6.34
N TRP A 216 -13.70 -6.52 -5.98
CA TRP A 216 -13.76 -6.09 -4.58
C TRP A 216 -15.21 -6.19 -4.09
N PHE A 217 -15.47 -7.05 -3.11
CA PHE A 217 -16.81 -7.26 -2.54
C PHE A 217 -17.21 -6.11 -1.61
N ARG A 218 -18.52 -5.98 -1.36
CA ARG A 218 -19.10 -5.09 -0.34
C ARG A 218 -19.03 -5.74 1.03
N THR A 219 -19.57 -6.96 1.13
CA THR A 219 -19.58 -7.80 2.33
C THR A 219 -19.12 -9.21 2.00
N VAL A 220 -18.62 -9.94 3.00
CA VAL A 220 -18.18 -11.34 2.83
C VAL A 220 -19.34 -12.29 2.50
N ASP A 221 -20.58 -11.92 2.85
CA ASP A 221 -21.78 -12.70 2.56
C ASP A 221 -22.08 -12.81 1.06
N GLN A 222 -21.48 -11.94 0.23
CA GLN A 222 -21.58 -12.03 -1.23
C GLN A 222 -20.69 -13.15 -1.80
N LEU A 223 -19.77 -13.72 -1.02
CA LEU A 223 -18.79 -14.66 -1.54
C LEU A 223 -19.37 -16.07 -1.68
N PRO A 224 -19.03 -16.82 -2.74
CA PRO A 224 -18.19 -16.41 -3.88
C PRO A 224 -18.95 -15.52 -4.88
N MET A 225 -18.32 -14.42 -5.33
CA MET A 225 -18.85 -13.52 -6.37
C MET A 225 -17.74 -13.09 -7.34
N ASN A 226 -17.89 -13.41 -8.62
CA ASN A 226 -16.93 -13.15 -9.68
C ASN A 226 -17.57 -12.42 -10.87
N VAL A 227 -16.72 -11.79 -11.68
CA VAL A 227 -17.18 -11.10 -12.90
C VAL A 227 -17.89 -12.08 -13.82
N GLY A 228 -19.10 -11.72 -14.25
CA GLY A 228 -19.96 -12.57 -15.07
C GLY A 228 -21.03 -13.35 -14.30
N ASP A 229 -20.98 -13.38 -12.97
CA ASP A 229 -22.04 -14.03 -12.17
C ASP A 229 -23.37 -13.26 -12.27
N PRO A 230 -24.54 -13.93 -12.24
CA PRO A 230 -25.84 -13.27 -12.32
C PRO A 230 -26.13 -12.29 -11.19
N HIS A 231 -25.50 -12.48 -10.02
CA HIS A 231 -25.67 -11.67 -8.81
C HIS A 231 -24.46 -10.74 -8.56
N TYR A 232 -23.77 -10.33 -9.63
CA TYR A 232 -22.57 -9.50 -9.55
C TYR A 232 -22.86 -8.06 -9.09
N ASP A 233 -22.72 -7.79 -7.79
CA ASP A 233 -22.83 -6.46 -7.16
C ASP A 233 -21.56 -6.10 -6.36
N PRO A 234 -20.48 -5.71 -7.05
CA PRO A 234 -19.22 -5.41 -6.40
C PRO A 234 -19.17 -3.99 -5.81
N LEU A 235 -18.35 -3.82 -4.77
CA LEU A 235 -17.95 -2.49 -4.29
C LEU A 235 -17.08 -1.79 -5.34
N PHE A 236 -16.09 -2.52 -5.86
CA PHE A 236 -15.29 -2.11 -7.01
C PHE A 236 -15.22 -3.29 -8.00
N PRO A 237 -15.67 -3.12 -9.26
CA PRO A 237 -15.72 -4.21 -10.22
C PRO A 237 -14.32 -4.65 -10.67
N PHE A 238 -14.21 -5.86 -11.21
CA PHE A 238 -13.02 -6.33 -11.91
C PHE A 238 -12.62 -5.32 -13.00
N GLY A 239 -11.32 -5.05 -13.14
CA GLY A 239 -10.79 -4.06 -14.08
C GLY A 239 -10.96 -2.61 -13.64
N PHE A 240 -11.54 -2.33 -12.47
CA PHE A 240 -11.64 -0.97 -11.92
C PHE A 240 -10.27 -0.42 -11.51
N GLY A 241 -10.09 0.90 -11.62
CA GLY A 241 -8.90 1.59 -11.13
C GLY A 241 -8.86 2.99 -11.70
N LEU A 242 -8.83 3.99 -10.83
CA LEU A 242 -8.69 5.39 -11.24
C LEU A 242 -7.26 5.64 -11.75
N THR A 243 -7.12 6.59 -12.65
CA THR A 243 -5.83 6.98 -13.22
C THR A 243 -5.45 8.38 -12.77
N THR A 244 -4.16 8.64 -12.61
CA THR A 244 -3.61 10.00 -12.47
C THR A 244 -2.60 10.25 -13.59
N SER A 245 -2.25 11.51 -13.80
CA SER A 245 -1.16 11.89 -14.69
C SER A 245 0.07 12.28 -13.87
N LYS A 246 1.25 12.12 -14.46
CA LYS A 246 2.50 12.65 -13.87
C LYS A 246 2.33 14.15 -13.59
N SER A 247 2.72 14.58 -12.39
CA SER A 247 2.77 16.00 -12.06
C SER A 247 3.91 16.66 -12.84
N THR A 248 3.58 17.70 -13.59
CA THR A 248 4.58 18.54 -14.29
C THR A 248 5.05 19.72 -13.45
N ILE A 249 4.49 19.88 -12.24
CA ILE A 249 4.81 20.98 -11.33
C ILE A 249 5.51 20.36 -10.13
N ALA A 250 6.76 20.80 -9.87
CA ALA A 250 7.40 20.57 -8.59
C ALA A 250 6.59 21.35 -7.53
N ARG A 251 5.70 20.65 -6.83
CA ARG A 251 4.86 21.20 -5.76
C ARG A 251 5.33 20.71 -4.42
#